data_AF-T1IEK6-F1
#
_entry.id   AF-T1IEK6-F1
#
_cell.length_a   1.000
_cell.length_b   1.000
_cell.length_c   1.000
_cell.angle_alpha   90.00
_cell.angle_beta   90.00
_cell.angle_gamma   90.00
#
_symmetry.space_group_name_H-M   'P 1'
#
loop_
_entity.id
_entity.type
_entity.pdbx_description
1 polymer ?
#
loop_
_entity_poly.entity_id
_entity_poly.type
_entity_poly.pdbx_seq_one_letter_code
_entity_poly.pdbx_strand_id
1 'polypeptide(L)' 'MASTVGTNLVSTSGCLPNEFRCTNTCVDLVKRCDRKADCPNAEDELDCSKVINSFQAPRGATTDT' A
#
# COMPACT_ATOMS: atom_id res chain seq x y z
N MET A 1 -30.27 -12.32 0.92
CA MET A 1 -29.49 -12.79 2.08
C MET A 1 -28.26 -11.90 2.16
N ALA A 2 -28.28 -10.92 3.05
CA ALA A 2 -27.16 -10.01 3.26
C ALA A 2 -26.14 -10.70 4.18
N SER A 3 -24.96 -11.01 3.66
CA SER A 3 -23.75 -11.27 4.44
C SER A 3 -22.59 -10.54 3.75
N THR A 4 -22.55 -9.24 3.99
CA THR A 4 -21.52 -8.28 3.57
C THR A 4 -20.25 -8.37 4.44
N VAL A 5 -19.97 -9.49 5.10
CA VAL A 5 -18.76 -9.63 5.91
C VAL A 5 -18.44 -11.09 6.14
N GLY A 6 -17.21 -11.50 5.80
CA GLY A 6 -16.62 -12.75 6.26
C GLY A 6 -16.38 -13.80 5.18
N THR A 7 -15.20 -13.75 4.57
CA THR A 7 -14.38 -14.96 4.56
C THR A 7 -13.15 -14.69 5.42
N ASN A 8 -13.14 -15.36 6.56
CA ASN A 8 -12.04 -15.53 7.48
C ASN A 8 -10.88 -16.24 6.74
N LEU A 9 -10.14 -15.51 5.91
CA LEU A 9 -8.85 -15.96 5.42
C LEU A 9 -7.85 -15.58 6.50
N VAL A 10 -7.76 -16.43 7.51
CA VAL A 10 -6.60 -16.45 8.39
C VAL A 10 -5.36 -16.46 7.49
N SER A 11 -4.79 -15.27 7.26
CA SER A 11 -3.48 -15.11 6.66
C SER A 11 -2.50 -15.40 7.79
N THR A 12 -2.48 -16.68 8.16
CA THR A 12 -1.51 -17.24 9.08
C THR A 12 -0.15 -16.89 8.50
N SER A 13 0.53 -15.95 9.17
CA SER A 13 1.95 -15.57 8.96
C SER A 13 2.29 -14.30 8.15
N GLY A 14 1.39 -13.31 8.07
CA GLY A 14 1.82 -11.91 7.92
C GLY A 14 0.98 -11.08 6.96
N CYS A 15 0.52 -9.92 7.44
CA CYS A 15 -0.23 -8.86 6.77
C CYS A 15 -1.49 -9.30 5.99
N LEU A 16 -2.45 -8.38 5.84
CA LEU A 16 -3.60 -8.57 4.98
C LEU A 16 -3.16 -8.66 3.50
N PRO A 17 -3.94 -9.32 2.63
CA PRO A 17 -3.64 -9.39 1.19
C PRO A 17 -3.59 -8.02 0.50
N ASN A 18 -4.20 -6.99 1.11
CA ASN A 18 -4.18 -5.59 0.68
C ASN A 18 -3.21 -4.73 1.52
N GLU A 19 -2.31 -5.33 2.29
CA GLU A 19 -1.22 -4.66 3.00
C GLU A 19 0.17 -5.05 2.45
N PHE A 20 1.07 -4.08 2.40
CA PHE A 20 2.48 -4.28 2.22
C PHE A 20 3.14 -4.64 3.55
N ARG A 21 3.90 -5.73 3.55
CA ARG A 21 4.63 -6.21 4.71
C ARG A 21 5.98 -5.51 4.82
N CYS A 22 6.10 -4.67 5.83
CA CYS A 22 7.38 -4.14 6.26
C CYS A 22 8.15 -5.15 7.13
N THR A 23 9.36 -4.78 7.58
CA THR A 23 10.21 -5.55 8.50
C THR A 23 9.48 -5.99 9.77
N ASN A 24 8.73 -5.07 10.40
CA ASN A 24 8.03 -5.31 11.68
C ASN A 24 6.58 -4.79 11.71
N THR A 25 6.08 -4.24 10.60
CA THR A 25 4.73 -3.67 10.53
C THR A 25 4.07 -4.01 9.20
N CYS A 26 2.75 -3.91 9.16
CA CYS A 26 1.98 -3.94 7.94
C CYS A 26 1.49 -2.52 7.66
N VAL A 27 1.55 -2.10 6.41
CA VAL A 27 1.00 -0.83 5.94
C VAL A 27 0.11 -1.12 4.75
N ASP A 28 -0.90 -0.30 4.50
CA ASP A 28 -1.76 -0.51 3.34
C ASP A 28 -0.96 -0.50 2.02
N LEU A 29 -1.32 -1.35 1.05
CA LEU A 29 -0.67 -1.34 -0.26
C LEU A 29 -0.76 0.05 -0.95
N VAL A 30 -1.77 0.86 -0.59
CA VAL A 30 -1.93 2.24 -1.11
C VAL A 30 -0.92 3.23 -0.53
N LYS A 31 -0.32 2.92 0.62
CA LYS A 31 0.74 3.73 1.24
C LYS A 31 2.11 3.44 0.65
N ARG A 32 2.27 2.31 -0.05
CA ARG A 32 3.52 2.02 -0.75
C ARG A 32 3.75 3.07 -1.83
N CYS A 33 4.86 3.80 -1.73
CA CYS A 33 5.20 4.89 -2.62
C CYS A 33 4.23 6.10 -2.56
N ASP A 34 3.67 6.40 -1.40
CA ASP A 34 2.89 7.63 -1.20
C ASP A 34 3.76 8.85 -0.85
N ARG A 35 5.10 8.67 -0.81
CA ARG A 35 6.09 9.67 -0.40
C ARG A 35 6.10 9.95 1.11
N LYS A 36 5.47 9.09 1.90
CA LYS A 36 5.54 9.11 3.35
C LYS A 36 6.19 7.81 3.82
N ALA A 37 7.09 7.93 4.80
CA ALA A 37 7.65 6.76 5.44
C ALA A 37 6.60 6.20 6.40
N ASP A 38 5.84 5.19 5.98
CA ASP A 38 4.92 4.47 6.84
C ASP A 38 5.60 3.23 7.45
N CYS A 39 6.61 2.66 6.79
CA CYS A 39 7.47 1.67 7.40
C CYS A 39 8.63 2.29 8.22
N PRO A 40 9.17 1.59 9.23
CA PRO A 40 10.25 2.10 10.10
C PRO A 40 11.56 2.45 9.36
N ASN A 41 11.82 1.83 8.22
CA ASN A 41 12.98 2.10 7.37
C ASN A 41 12.60 2.73 6.03
N ALA A 42 11.38 3.26 5.90
CA ALA A 42 10.81 3.74 4.64
C ALA A 42 10.90 2.70 3.50
N GLU A 43 10.89 1.41 3.82
CA GLU A 43 10.99 0.30 2.86
C GLU A 43 9.82 0.26 1.86
N ASP A 44 8.68 0.81 2.25
CA ASP A 44 7.54 1.14 1.38
C ASP A 44 7.89 2.19 0.30
N GLU A 45 8.95 2.96 0.49
CA GLU A 45 9.43 4.04 -0.40
C GLU A 45 10.77 3.72 -1.08
N LEU A 46 11.47 2.64 -0.70
CA LEU A 46 12.81 2.31 -1.23
C LEU A 46 12.79 1.69 -2.64
N ASP A 47 11.79 0.86 -2.95
CA ASP A 47 11.66 0.17 -4.24
C ASP A 47 10.46 0.71 -5.04
N CYS A 48 10.56 1.99 -5.39
CA CYS A 48 9.54 2.74 -6.12
C CYS A 48 9.76 2.76 -7.65
N SER A 49 10.73 1.99 -8.13
CA SER A 49 11.26 2.05 -9.50
C SER A 49 10.28 1.58 -10.58
N LYS A 50 9.12 1.00 -10.21
CA LYS A 50 8.12 0.47 -11.16
C LYS A 50 6.76 1.16 -11.15
N VAL A 51 6.52 2.08 -10.22
CA VAL A 51 5.22 2.79 -10.11
C VAL A 51 5.15 4.07 -10.94
N ILE A 52 6.25 4.45 -11.59
CA ILE A 52 6.35 5.61 -12.49
C ILE A 52 5.56 5.47 -13.81
N ASN A 53 4.88 4.33 -14.06
CA ASN A 53 4.16 4.13 -15.33
C ASN A 53 2.69 3.68 -15.22
N SER A 54 2.00 3.89 -14.08
CA SER A 54 0.52 3.98 -14.05
C SER A 54 -0.04 4.46 -12.68
N PHE A 55 -0.23 5.78 -12.52
CA PHE A 55 -1.14 6.40 -11.53
C PHE A 55 -0.68 6.64 -10.08
N GLN A 56 0.61 6.62 -9.76
CA GLN A 56 1.07 7.39 -8.60
C GLN A 56 1.28 8.84 -9.00
N ALA A 57 0.34 9.68 -8.57
CA ALA A 57 0.28 11.08 -8.88
C ALA A 57 1.66 11.75 -8.67
N PRO A 58 2.21 12.44 -9.68
CA PRO A 58 3.31 13.34 -9.41
C PRO A 58 2.79 14.42 -8.45
N ARG A 59 3.62 14.81 -7.49
CA ARG A 59 3.45 16.09 -6.79
C ARG A 59 3.09 17.16 -7.84
N GLY A 60 1.84 17.61 -7.86
CA GLY A 60 1.39 18.74 -8.67
C GLY A 60 0.80 18.48 -10.07
N ALA A 61 0.30 17.28 -10.42
CA ALA A 61 -0.58 17.16 -11.59
C ALA A 61 -2.06 17.25 -11.19
N THR A 62 -2.50 18.45 -10.81
CA THR A 62 -3.89 18.85 -11.06
C THR A 62 -4.01 19.13 -12.56
N THR A 63 -4.41 18.15 -13.36
CA THR A 63 -5.17 18.47 -14.57
C THR A 63 -6.60 18.74 -14.12
N ASP A 64 -6.83 19.94 -13.59
CA ASP A 64 -8.16 20.54 -13.49
C ASP A 64 -8.15 21.74 -14.46
N THR A 65 -8.68 21.48 -15.67
CA THR A 65 -9.02 22.39 -16.78
C THR A 65 -7.95 23.37 -17.29
#